data_AF-A0A2E9JC57-F1
#
_entry.id   AF-A0A2E9JC57-F1
#
_cell.length_a   1.000
_cell.length_b   1.000
_cell.length_c   1.000
_cell.angle_alpha   90.00
_cell.angle_beta   90.00
_cell.angle_gamma   90.00
#
_symmetry.space_group_name_H-M   'P 1'
#
loop_
_entity.id
_entity.type
_entity.pdbx_description
1 polymer ?
#
loop_
_entity_poly.entity_id
_entity_poly.type
_entity_poly.pdbx_seq_one_letter_code
_entity_poly.pdbx_strand_id
1 'polypeptide(L)'
;MTNTDRPYHHGGLRQFLMEAACRHIGQCGIESLSLRALAREAGVSQTAPYRHFKTKSSLIAAIATEFFLQLHECLEQTSAKAGDNTLQAILDCGQAYMNYALANPERYKLTFDSAQLDYDQHPELQRGGDMCFSVITNLIDRGLEEGLLIDQPMHSMAGLLWATLHGITSLVISQSGVSPEDLSDDRPVVKALKGLIEKPGDSIALAIRSLLRDPSLIQQHARL
;
A
#
# COMPACT_ATOMS: atom_id res chain seq x y z
N MET A 1 20.49 7.74 -38.84
CA MET A 1 19.79 9.01 -38.57
C MET A 1 19.28 8.95 -37.14
N THR A 2 19.87 9.78 -36.29
CA THR A 2 19.62 9.91 -34.85
C THR A 2 18.34 10.67 -34.60
N ASN A 3 17.39 10.10 -33.85
CA ASN A 3 16.38 10.91 -33.18
C ASN A 3 15.83 10.17 -31.95
N THR A 4 16.30 10.54 -30.76
CA THR A 4 15.62 10.28 -29.48
C THR A 4 15.83 11.49 -28.56
N ASP A 5 15.42 12.66 -29.04
CA ASP A 5 15.21 13.82 -28.17
C ASP A 5 13.88 13.61 -27.43
N ARG A 6 13.91 12.92 -26.29
CA ARG A 6 12.85 13.08 -25.29
C ARG A 6 13.26 14.27 -24.43
N PRO A 7 12.47 15.36 -24.41
CA PRO A 7 12.89 16.59 -23.77
C PRO A 7 13.11 16.34 -22.28
N TYR A 8 14.33 16.62 -21.86
CA TYR A 8 14.71 16.65 -20.46
C TYR A 8 13.97 17.81 -19.79
N HIS A 9 12.85 17.53 -19.12
CA HIS A 9 12.25 18.50 -18.21
C HIS A 9 13.21 18.66 -17.03
N HIS A 10 13.97 19.75 -17.00
CA HIS A 10 14.96 20.05 -15.95
C HIS A 10 14.39 20.06 -14.51
N GLY A 11 13.05 20.06 -14.34
CA GLY A 11 12.37 19.89 -13.03
C GLY A 11 11.88 18.47 -12.72
N GLY A 12 11.91 17.54 -13.68
CA GLY A 12 11.32 16.21 -13.57
C GLY A 12 12.28 15.07 -13.23
N LEU A 13 13.60 15.34 -13.09
CA LEU A 13 14.60 14.29 -12.85
C LEU A 13 14.29 13.48 -11.59
N ARG A 14 13.86 14.13 -10.50
CA ARG A 14 13.50 13.45 -9.25
C ARG A 14 12.42 12.39 -9.48
N GLN A 15 11.33 12.76 -10.15
CA GLN A 15 10.23 11.86 -10.44
C GLN A 15 10.64 10.76 -11.41
N PHE A 16 11.37 11.11 -12.48
CA PHE A 16 11.88 10.14 -13.43
C PHE A 16 12.72 9.06 -12.72
N LEU A 17 13.62 9.44 -11.82
CA LEU A 17 14.46 8.50 -11.07
C LEU A 17 13.62 7.57 -10.19
N MET A 18 12.55 8.07 -9.56
CA MET A 18 11.64 7.27 -8.74
C MET A 18 10.87 6.26 -9.58
N GLU A 19 10.33 6.67 -10.72
CA GLU A 19 9.60 5.79 -11.64
C GLU A 19 10.53 4.75 -12.27
N ALA A 20 11.72 5.16 -12.71
CA ALA A 20 12.74 4.25 -13.25
C ALA A 20 13.18 3.22 -12.20
N ALA A 21 13.33 3.63 -10.94
CA ALA A 21 13.63 2.70 -9.86
C ALA A 21 12.53 1.67 -9.66
N CYS A 22 11.26 2.08 -9.63
CA CYS A 22 10.12 1.15 -9.51
C CYS A 22 10.12 0.12 -10.65
N ARG A 23 10.29 0.57 -11.91
CA ARG A 23 10.39 -0.33 -13.07
C ARG A 23 11.56 -1.30 -12.96
N HIS A 24 12.74 -0.80 -12.61
CA HIS A 24 13.96 -1.60 -12.47
C HIS A 24 13.78 -2.68 -11.39
N ILE A 25 13.17 -2.33 -10.27
CA ILE A 25 12.93 -3.26 -9.16
C ILE A 25 11.95 -4.36 -9.56
N GLY A 26 10.87 -4.02 -10.27
CA GLY A 26 9.91 -5.01 -10.78
C GLY A 26 10.55 -6.04 -11.73
N GLN A 27 11.59 -5.64 -12.48
CA GLN A 27 12.25 -6.51 -13.47
C GLN A 27 13.46 -7.27 -12.91
N CYS A 28 14.29 -6.61 -12.10
CA CYS A 28 15.62 -7.06 -11.74
C CYS A 28 15.84 -7.20 -10.22
N GLY A 29 14.80 -6.94 -9.42
CA GLY A 29 14.87 -6.96 -7.96
C GLY A 29 15.61 -5.76 -7.35
N ILE A 30 15.37 -5.53 -6.05
CA ILE A 30 15.90 -4.36 -5.34
C ILE A 30 17.42 -4.35 -5.24
N GLU A 31 18.06 -5.51 -5.12
CA GLU A 31 19.51 -5.63 -4.96
C GLU A 31 20.30 -5.09 -6.16
N SER A 32 19.73 -5.18 -7.37
CA SER A 32 20.38 -4.69 -8.59
C SER A 32 20.23 -3.19 -8.84
N LEU A 33 19.44 -2.48 -8.01
CA LEU A 33 19.19 -1.04 -8.18
C LEU A 33 20.45 -0.20 -7.93
N SER A 34 20.77 0.68 -8.87
CA SER A 34 21.92 1.60 -8.81
C SER A 34 21.56 3.00 -9.29
N LEU A 35 21.82 4.02 -8.47
CA LEU A 35 21.62 5.44 -8.84
C LEU A 35 22.39 5.81 -10.11
N ARG A 36 23.56 5.21 -10.33
CA ARG A 36 24.37 5.42 -11.55
C ARG A 36 23.75 4.80 -12.79
N ALA A 37 23.12 3.63 -12.65
CA ALA A 37 22.38 2.99 -13.73
C ALA A 37 21.15 3.83 -14.11
N LEU A 38 20.41 4.33 -13.11
CA LEU A 38 19.28 5.25 -13.32
C LEU A 38 19.71 6.58 -13.98
N ALA A 39 20.88 7.12 -13.61
CA ALA A 39 21.45 8.31 -14.26
C ALA A 39 21.66 8.08 -15.76
N ARG A 40 22.19 6.91 -16.12
CA ARG A 40 22.43 6.52 -17.51
C ARG A 40 21.12 6.36 -18.28
N GLU A 41 20.09 5.75 -17.68
CA GLU A 41 18.75 5.66 -18.27
C GLU A 41 18.13 7.05 -18.49
N ALA A 42 18.33 7.97 -17.54
CA ALA A 42 17.85 9.34 -17.63
C ALA A 42 18.63 10.22 -18.62
N GLY A 43 19.73 9.74 -19.21
CA GLY A 43 20.59 10.53 -20.10
C GLY A 43 21.34 11.68 -19.40
N VAL A 44 21.56 11.58 -18.09
CA VAL A 44 22.21 12.64 -17.29
C VAL A 44 23.61 12.26 -16.83
N SER A 45 24.33 13.24 -16.29
CA SER A 45 25.62 12.97 -15.64
C SER A 45 25.44 12.02 -14.45
N GLN A 46 26.46 11.20 -14.21
CA GLN A 46 26.49 10.23 -13.11
C GLN A 46 26.34 10.86 -11.71
N THR A 47 26.60 12.17 -11.58
CA THR A 47 26.47 12.92 -10.34
C THR A 47 25.09 13.57 -10.17
N ALA A 48 24.28 13.68 -11.22
CA ALA A 48 22.99 14.36 -11.17
C ALA A 48 21.99 13.74 -10.16
N PRO A 49 21.84 12.40 -10.04
CA PRO A 49 20.91 11.82 -9.07
C PRO A 49 21.23 12.18 -7.62
N TYR A 50 22.52 12.35 -7.29
CA TYR A 50 22.97 12.66 -5.93
C TYR A 50 22.53 14.04 -5.43
N ARG A 51 22.08 14.93 -6.33
CA ARG A 51 21.45 16.20 -5.95
C ARG A 51 20.03 16.01 -5.39
N HIS A 52 19.38 14.89 -5.71
CA HIS A 52 18.03 14.56 -5.26
C HIS A 52 18.03 13.46 -4.19
N PHE A 53 18.91 12.46 -4.35
CA PHE A 53 18.98 11.28 -3.50
C PHE A 53 20.43 11.00 -3.12
N LYS A 54 20.80 11.32 -1.88
CA LYS A 54 22.17 11.11 -1.37
C LYS A 54 22.56 9.62 -1.40
N THR A 55 21.58 8.74 -1.18
CA THR A 55 21.77 7.29 -1.10
C THR A 55 20.62 6.54 -1.77
N LYS A 56 20.82 5.25 -2.05
CA LYS A 56 19.75 4.34 -2.48
C LYS A 56 18.59 4.33 -1.47
N SER A 57 18.89 4.34 -0.18
CA SER A 57 17.88 4.42 0.89
C SER A 57 17.04 5.70 0.79
N SER A 58 17.66 6.87 0.51
CA SER A 58 16.90 8.12 0.34
C SER A 58 15.98 8.13 -0.88
N LEU A 59 16.32 7.39 -1.94
CA LEU A 59 15.45 7.18 -3.10
C LEU A 59 14.26 6.28 -2.74
N ILE A 60 14.51 5.17 -2.06
CA ILE A 60 13.46 4.24 -1.61
C ILE A 60 12.51 4.94 -0.64
N ALA A 61 13.05 5.70 0.32
CA ALA A 61 12.26 6.48 1.27
C ALA A 61 11.35 7.49 0.57
N ALA A 62 11.84 8.16 -0.48
CA ALA A 62 11.02 9.06 -1.26
C ALA A 62 9.88 8.35 -2.01
N ILE A 63 10.13 7.15 -2.55
CA ILE A 63 9.11 6.33 -3.21
C ILE A 63 8.05 5.88 -2.20
N ALA A 64 8.49 5.41 -1.02
CA ALA A 64 7.60 4.99 0.07
C ALA A 64 6.79 6.17 0.62
N THR A 65 7.38 7.36 0.72
CA THR A 65 6.68 8.59 1.10
C THR A 65 5.57 8.91 0.10
N GLU A 66 5.86 8.88 -1.20
CA GLU A 66 4.85 9.12 -2.25
C GLU A 66 3.73 8.06 -2.21
N PHE A 67 4.08 6.79 -1.96
CA PHE A 67 3.12 5.71 -1.79
C PHE A 67 2.15 6.01 -0.63
N PHE A 68 2.66 6.39 0.55
CA PHE A 68 1.81 6.74 1.67
C PHE A 68 0.95 7.98 1.41
N LEU A 69 1.50 9.05 0.81
CA LEU A 69 0.73 10.26 0.54
C LEU A 69 -0.44 10.00 -0.42
N GLN A 70 -0.22 9.22 -1.48
CA GLN A 70 -1.26 8.84 -2.42
C GLN A 70 -2.27 7.87 -1.82
N LEU A 71 -1.80 6.91 -1.00
CA LEU A 71 -2.68 6.01 -0.27
C LEU A 71 -3.57 6.80 0.70
N HIS A 72 -3.00 7.72 1.48
CA HIS A 72 -3.74 8.58 2.40
C HIS A 72 -4.84 9.36 1.66
N GLU A 73 -4.51 10.00 0.54
CA GLU A 73 -5.49 10.71 -0.27
C GLU A 73 -6.62 9.78 -0.76
N CYS A 74 -6.28 8.56 -1.18
CA CYS A 74 -7.26 7.56 -1.59
C CYS A 74 -8.19 7.18 -0.43
N LEU A 75 -7.65 6.95 0.76
CA LEU A 75 -8.43 6.60 1.95
C LEU A 75 -9.31 7.75 2.44
N GLU A 76 -8.80 8.97 2.50
CA GLU A 76 -9.57 10.18 2.86
C GLU A 76 -10.75 10.40 1.90
N GLN A 77 -10.51 10.34 0.59
CA GLN A 77 -11.56 10.48 -0.41
C GLN A 77 -12.60 9.35 -0.32
N THR A 78 -12.18 8.15 0.07
CA THR A 78 -13.06 7.00 0.23
C THR A 78 -13.94 7.15 1.47
N SER A 79 -13.33 7.49 2.61
CA SER A 79 -14.03 7.82 3.85
C SER A 79 -15.06 8.94 3.65
N ALA A 80 -14.67 10.02 2.96
CA ALA A 80 -15.57 11.15 2.69
C ALA A 80 -16.80 10.77 1.85
N LYS A 81 -16.66 9.83 0.90
CA LYS A 81 -17.79 9.36 0.06
C LYS A 81 -18.81 8.54 0.84
N ALA A 82 -18.39 7.84 1.88
CA ALA A 82 -19.28 7.07 2.75
C ALA A 82 -20.11 7.97 3.69
N GLY A 83 -19.70 9.22 3.88
CA GLY A 83 -20.41 10.23 4.67
C GLY A 83 -20.68 9.77 6.11
N ASP A 84 -21.94 9.81 6.52
CA ASP A 84 -22.38 9.49 7.88
C ASP A 84 -22.47 7.97 8.15
N ASN A 85 -22.06 7.12 7.20
CA ASN A 85 -22.05 5.67 7.38
C ASN A 85 -20.66 5.13 7.76
N THR A 86 -20.38 5.06 9.06
CA THR A 86 -19.08 4.64 9.61
C THR A 86 -18.68 3.22 9.22
N LEU A 87 -19.62 2.26 9.27
CA LEU A 87 -19.32 0.88 8.91
C LEU A 87 -18.97 0.75 7.43
N GLN A 88 -19.71 1.44 6.56
CA GLN A 88 -19.38 1.47 5.13
C GLN A 88 -18.03 2.15 4.90
N ALA A 89 -17.71 3.24 5.62
CA ALA A 89 -16.42 3.90 5.50
C ALA A 89 -15.24 2.99 5.87
N ILE A 90 -15.36 2.20 6.96
CA ILE A 90 -14.34 1.22 7.38
C ILE A 90 -14.15 0.14 6.30
N LEU A 91 -15.26 -0.41 5.77
CA LEU A 91 -15.23 -1.41 4.71
C LEU A 91 -14.58 -0.89 3.43
N ASP A 92 -15.04 0.28 2.96
CA ASP A 92 -14.55 0.89 1.73
C ASP A 92 -13.08 1.28 1.84
N CYS A 93 -12.64 1.81 3.00
CA CYS A 93 -11.24 2.13 3.23
C CYS A 93 -10.36 0.88 3.24
N GLY A 94 -10.82 -0.22 3.86
CA GLY A 94 -10.11 -1.50 3.80
C GLY A 94 -9.94 -2.01 2.36
N GLN A 95 -10.99 -1.93 1.55
CA GLN A 95 -10.95 -2.29 0.14
C GLN A 95 -10.05 -1.33 -0.69
N ALA A 96 -10.12 -0.03 -0.42
CA ALA A 96 -9.32 0.98 -1.09
C ALA A 96 -7.82 0.81 -0.80
N TYR A 97 -7.44 0.53 0.45
CA TYR A 97 -6.07 0.20 0.83
C TYR A 97 -5.50 -0.92 -0.04
N MET A 98 -6.25 -2.02 -0.12
CA MET A 98 -5.80 -3.20 -0.85
C MET A 98 -5.78 -2.95 -2.36
N ASN A 99 -6.81 -2.32 -2.92
CA ASN A 99 -6.84 -1.97 -4.35
C ASN A 99 -5.63 -1.11 -4.74
N TYR A 100 -5.31 -0.12 -3.92
CA TYR A 100 -4.16 0.75 -4.15
C TYR A 100 -2.83 -0.02 -4.07
N ALA A 101 -2.69 -0.89 -3.06
CA ALA A 101 -1.49 -1.72 -2.91
C ALA A 101 -1.30 -2.72 -4.06
N LEU A 102 -2.37 -3.40 -4.48
CA LEU A 102 -2.36 -4.35 -5.60
C LEU A 102 -2.11 -3.67 -6.95
N ALA A 103 -2.53 -2.42 -7.12
CA ALA A 103 -2.21 -1.61 -8.29
C ALA A 103 -0.76 -1.10 -8.30
N ASN A 104 -0.07 -1.13 -7.15
CA ASN A 104 1.28 -0.60 -6.98
C ASN A 104 2.21 -1.59 -6.25
N PRO A 105 2.34 -2.84 -6.70
CA PRO A 105 3.00 -3.90 -5.93
C PRO A 105 4.50 -3.65 -5.71
N GLU A 106 5.20 -2.99 -6.65
CA GLU A 106 6.61 -2.64 -6.48
C GLU A 106 6.80 -1.58 -5.39
N ARG A 107 5.94 -0.56 -5.39
CA ARG A 107 5.95 0.50 -4.37
C ARG A 107 5.57 -0.05 -2.99
N TYR A 108 4.61 -0.97 -2.94
CA TYR A 108 4.23 -1.66 -1.71
C TYR A 108 5.41 -2.44 -1.13
N LYS A 109 6.07 -3.30 -1.93
CA LYS A 109 7.26 -4.07 -1.49
C LYS A 109 8.39 -3.16 -1.02
N LEU A 110 8.61 -2.03 -1.70
CA LEU A 110 9.62 -1.05 -1.27
C LEU A 110 9.29 -0.40 0.08
N THR A 111 8.01 -0.22 0.38
CA THR A 111 7.54 0.45 1.58
C THR A 111 7.57 -0.47 2.80
N PHE A 112 7.20 -1.75 2.62
CA PHE A 112 7.01 -2.68 3.74
C PHE A 112 8.04 -3.82 3.83
N ASP A 113 8.70 -4.19 2.74
CA ASP A 113 9.58 -5.37 2.68
C ASP A 113 11.06 -5.02 2.37
N SER A 114 11.41 -3.72 2.36
CA SER A 114 12.74 -3.25 1.99
C SER A 114 13.68 -3.19 3.19
N ALA A 115 14.65 -4.12 3.26
CA ALA A 115 15.74 -4.07 4.24
C ALA A 115 16.64 -2.84 4.09
N GLN A 116 16.55 -2.11 2.98
CA GLN A 116 17.33 -0.90 2.70
C GLN A 116 16.65 0.38 3.21
N LEU A 117 15.44 0.27 3.76
CA LEU A 117 14.69 1.40 4.30
C LEU A 117 14.85 1.48 5.81
N ASP A 118 15.55 2.53 6.26
CA ASP A 118 15.66 2.85 7.68
C ASP A 118 14.59 3.90 8.03
N TYR A 119 13.43 3.42 8.50
CA TYR A 119 12.24 4.26 8.73
C TYR A 119 12.54 5.43 9.69
N ASP A 120 13.39 5.22 10.69
CA ASP A 120 13.73 6.20 11.72
C ASP A 120 14.52 7.40 11.19
N GLN A 121 15.20 7.23 10.05
CA GLN A 121 16.01 8.28 9.42
C GLN A 121 15.25 9.16 8.44
N HIS A 122 13.97 8.89 8.19
CA HIS A 122 13.16 9.61 7.20
C HIS A 122 11.85 10.14 7.81
N PRO A 123 11.86 11.36 8.41
CA PRO A 123 10.68 11.93 9.06
C PRO A 123 9.46 12.12 8.14
N GLU A 124 9.68 12.45 6.87
CA GLU A 124 8.58 12.61 5.90
C GLU A 124 7.90 11.27 5.59
N LEU A 125 8.67 10.18 5.60
CA LEU A 125 8.14 8.83 5.45
C LEU A 125 7.30 8.45 6.68
N GLN A 126 7.81 8.71 7.89
CA GLN A 126 7.08 8.51 9.15
C GLN A 126 5.73 9.24 9.12
N ARG A 127 5.77 10.53 8.79
CA ARG A 127 4.59 11.38 8.68
C ARG A 127 3.58 10.83 7.68
N GLY A 128 4.03 10.36 6.52
CA GLY A 128 3.16 9.74 5.51
C GLY A 128 2.45 8.50 6.07
N GLY A 129 3.19 7.61 6.74
CA GLY A 129 2.62 6.43 7.39
C GLY A 129 1.62 6.78 8.48
N ASP A 130 1.94 7.76 9.33
CA ASP A 130 1.06 8.25 10.39
C ASP A 130 -0.24 8.82 9.83
N MET A 131 -0.18 9.56 8.72
CA MET A 131 -1.36 10.10 8.03
C MET A 131 -2.27 8.99 7.49
N CYS A 132 -1.71 7.92 6.91
CA CYS A 132 -2.51 6.77 6.52
C CYS A 132 -3.16 6.09 7.73
N PHE A 133 -2.38 5.88 8.79
CA PHE A 133 -2.88 5.22 10.00
C PHE A 133 -3.94 6.05 10.72
N SER A 134 -3.87 7.39 10.66
CA SER A 134 -4.87 8.25 11.29
C SER A 134 -6.26 8.08 10.68
N VAL A 135 -6.36 7.76 9.39
CA VAL A 135 -7.67 7.54 8.74
C VAL A 135 -8.41 6.39 9.42
N ILE A 136 -7.72 5.27 9.66
CA ILE A 136 -8.34 4.09 10.26
C ILE A 136 -8.62 4.29 11.75
N THR A 137 -7.74 4.96 12.49
CA THR A 137 -7.99 5.26 13.92
C THR A 137 -9.18 6.20 14.10
N ASN A 138 -9.31 7.22 13.26
CA ASN A 138 -10.46 8.15 13.30
C ASN A 138 -11.78 7.43 13.02
N LEU A 139 -11.81 6.50 12.06
CA LEU A 139 -12.99 5.71 11.75
C LEU A 139 -13.35 4.74 12.89
N ILE A 140 -12.34 4.15 13.54
CA ILE A 140 -12.55 3.29 14.71
C ILE A 140 -13.10 4.08 15.88
N ASP A 141 -12.52 5.24 16.20
CA ASP A 141 -13.01 6.11 17.28
C ASP A 141 -14.46 6.50 17.06
N ARG A 142 -14.81 6.93 15.84
CA ARG A 142 -16.19 7.22 15.47
C ARG A 142 -17.11 6.00 15.63
N GLY A 143 -16.65 4.80 15.23
CA GLY A 143 -17.41 3.56 15.40
C GLY A 143 -17.60 3.15 16.86
N LEU A 144 -16.67 3.49 17.75
CA LEU A 144 -16.80 3.33 19.20
C LEU A 144 -17.81 4.31 19.78
N GLU A 145 -17.75 5.59 19.39
CA GLU A 145 -18.70 6.64 19.81
C GLU A 145 -20.14 6.32 19.40
N GLU A 146 -20.33 5.78 18.20
CA GLU A 146 -21.62 5.35 17.67
C GLU A 146 -22.10 4.01 18.28
N GLY A 147 -21.29 3.35 19.11
CA GLY A 147 -21.62 2.07 19.74
C GLY A 147 -21.65 0.87 18.78
N LEU A 148 -21.07 1.01 17.59
CA LEU A 148 -21.07 -0.01 16.53
C LEU A 148 -20.01 -1.08 16.75
N LEU A 149 -18.88 -0.71 17.37
CA LEU A 149 -17.74 -1.58 17.60
C LEU A 149 -17.74 -2.20 19.01
N ILE A 150 -17.04 -3.34 19.13
CA ILE A 150 -16.78 -4.01 20.40
C ILE A 150 -16.02 -3.08 21.36
N ASP A 151 -16.25 -3.26 22.66
CA ASP A 151 -15.57 -2.49 23.71
C ASP A 151 -14.14 -3.01 23.90
N GLN A 152 -13.22 -2.50 23.07
CA GLN A 152 -11.78 -2.80 23.08
C GLN A 152 -10.97 -1.52 22.87
N PRO A 153 -9.69 -1.48 23.28
CA PRO A 153 -8.84 -0.32 23.00
C PRO A 153 -8.70 -0.05 21.49
N MET A 154 -8.87 1.21 21.09
CA MET A 154 -8.79 1.64 19.69
C MET A 154 -7.52 1.16 18.98
N HIS A 155 -6.35 1.31 19.63
CA HIS A 155 -5.06 0.88 19.05
C HIS A 155 -4.98 -0.64 18.82
N SER A 156 -5.63 -1.44 19.65
CA SER A 156 -5.68 -2.90 19.48
C SER A 156 -6.50 -3.30 18.26
N MET A 157 -7.65 -2.65 18.06
CA MET A 157 -8.48 -2.87 16.87
C MET A 157 -7.80 -2.38 15.60
N ALA A 158 -7.18 -1.19 15.64
CA ALA A 158 -6.42 -0.65 14.52
C ALA A 158 -5.25 -1.57 14.12
N GLY A 159 -4.50 -2.07 15.11
CA GLY A 159 -3.43 -3.04 14.90
C GLY A 159 -3.91 -4.34 14.28
N LEU A 160 -5.06 -4.87 14.71
CA LEU A 160 -5.65 -6.08 14.15
C LEU A 160 -6.11 -5.88 12.70
N LEU A 161 -6.77 -4.77 12.38
CA LEU A 161 -7.16 -4.44 11.01
C LEU A 161 -5.94 -4.28 10.11
N TRP A 162 -4.94 -3.53 10.57
CA TRP A 162 -3.72 -3.33 9.82
C TRP A 162 -3.00 -4.65 9.56
N ALA A 163 -2.78 -5.48 10.59
CA ALA A 163 -2.16 -6.80 10.45
C ALA A 163 -2.91 -7.69 9.45
N THR A 164 -4.25 -7.66 9.48
CA THR A 164 -5.08 -8.46 8.57
C THR A 164 -4.96 -7.98 7.12
N LEU A 165 -5.17 -6.68 6.89
CA LEU A 165 -5.08 -6.07 5.56
C LEU A 165 -3.69 -6.23 4.96
N HIS A 166 -2.66 -5.98 5.77
CA HIS A 166 -1.27 -6.12 5.37
C HIS A 166 -0.91 -7.57 5.05
N GLY A 167 -1.33 -8.52 5.90
CA GLY A 167 -1.11 -9.96 5.68
C GLY A 167 -1.75 -10.47 4.39
N ILE A 168 -3.03 -10.15 4.17
CA ILE A 168 -3.75 -10.52 2.94
C ILE A 168 -3.05 -9.91 1.72
N THR A 169 -2.77 -8.61 1.76
CA THR A 169 -2.16 -7.88 0.64
C THR A 169 -0.76 -8.43 0.33
N SER A 170 0.08 -8.66 1.34
CA SER A 170 1.41 -9.24 1.16
C SER A 170 1.35 -10.64 0.56
N LEU A 171 0.43 -11.50 1.04
CA LEU A 171 0.23 -12.83 0.47
C LEU A 171 -0.19 -12.77 -1.00
N VAL A 172 -1.16 -11.94 -1.36
CA VAL A 172 -1.62 -11.79 -2.76
C VAL A 172 -0.49 -11.23 -3.65
N ILE A 173 0.24 -10.23 -3.18
CA ILE A 173 1.39 -9.65 -3.90
C ILE A 173 2.54 -10.67 -4.06
N SER A 174 2.75 -11.54 -3.07
CA SER A 174 3.79 -12.59 -3.13
C SER A 174 3.49 -13.67 -4.16
N GLN A 175 2.20 -13.92 -4.45
CA GLN A 175 1.73 -14.90 -5.43
C GLN A 175 1.49 -14.28 -6.83
N SER A 176 1.70 -12.98 -6.98
CA SER A 176 1.52 -12.27 -8.26
C SER A 176 2.50 -12.82 -9.30
N GLY A 177 2.01 -13.67 -10.20
CA GLY A 177 2.79 -14.41 -11.19
C GLY A 177 2.54 -15.92 -11.21
N VAL A 178 1.80 -16.46 -10.24
CA VAL A 178 1.30 -17.85 -10.23
C VAL A 178 -0.14 -17.86 -10.73
N SER A 179 -0.46 -18.63 -11.77
CA SER A 179 -1.85 -18.76 -12.22
C SER A 179 -2.67 -19.50 -11.16
N PRO A 180 -3.92 -19.09 -10.85
CA PRO A 180 -4.84 -19.89 -10.03
C PRO A 180 -5.06 -21.31 -10.55
N GLU A 181 -4.78 -21.55 -11.84
CA GLU A 181 -4.81 -22.86 -12.49
C GLU A 181 -3.57 -23.70 -12.18
N ASP A 182 -2.42 -23.05 -11.96
CA ASP A 182 -1.19 -23.69 -11.48
C ASP A 182 -1.31 -24.12 -10.01
N LEU A 183 -2.24 -23.49 -9.28
CA LEU A 183 -2.69 -23.89 -7.95
C LEU A 183 -3.70 -25.06 -8.00
N SER A 184 -3.46 -26.07 -8.84
CA SER A 184 -4.28 -27.29 -9.01
C SER A 184 -4.21 -28.26 -7.81
N ASP A 185 -3.77 -27.78 -6.66
CA ASP A 185 -3.37 -28.55 -5.50
C ASP A 185 -4.44 -28.48 -4.41
N ASP A 186 -4.91 -29.66 -3.98
CA ASP A 186 -5.97 -29.79 -3.00
C ASP A 186 -5.55 -29.49 -1.55
N ARG A 187 -4.26 -29.19 -1.31
CA ARG A 187 -3.76 -28.83 0.02
C ARG A 187 -4.56 -27.65 0.60
N PRO A 188 -4.95 -27.71 1.88
CA PRO A 188 -5.73 -26.65 2.53
C PRO A 188 -5.13 -25.25 2.39
N VAL A 189 -3.80 -25.12 2.45
CA VAL A 189 -3.10 -23.83 2.29
C VAL A 189 -3.29 -23.24 0.90
N VAL A 190 -3.32 -24.07 -0.15
CA VAL A 190 -3.51 -23.61 -1.53
C VAL A 190 -4.94 -23.13 -1.75
N LYS A 191 -5.93 -23.85 -1.19
CA LYS A 191 -7.34 -23.41 -1.21
C LYS A 191 -7.55 -22.09 -0.48
N ALA A 192 -6.91 -21.90 0.67
CA ALA A 192 -6.97 -20.64 1.41
C ALA A 192 -6.36 -19.49 0.61
N LEU A 193 -5.17 -19.68 0.02
CA LEU A 193 -4.53 -18.68 -0.84
C LEU A 193 -5.39 -18.35 -2.07
N LYS A 194 -5.98 -19.35 -2.71
CA LYS A 194 -6.90 -19.15 -3.84
C LYS A 194 -8.10 -18.29 -3.43
N GLY A 195 -8.71 -18.55 -2.27
CA GLY A 195 -9.79 -17.72 -1.74
C GLY A 195 -9.36 -16.26 -1.50
N LEU A 196 -8.16 -16.05 -0.96
CA LEU A 196 -7.59 -14.70 -0.79
C LEU A 196 -7.34 -14.00 -2.12
N ILE A 197 -6.88 -14.70 -3.16
CA ILE A 197 -6.60 -14.12 -4.48
C ILE A 197 -7.89 -13.83 -5.25
N GLU A 198 -8.85 -14.75 -5.24
CA GLU A 198 -10.10 -14.62 -6.02
C GLU A 198 -11.08 -13.61 -5.41
N LYS A 199 -11.17 -13.54 -4.08
CA LYS A 199 -12.13 -12.70 -3.36
C LYS A 199 -11.53 -12.07 -2.11
N PRO A 200 -10.50 -11.21 -2.25
CA PRO A 200 -9.85 -10.66 -1.08
C PRO A 200 -10.77 -9.75 -0.25
N GLY A 201 -11.75 -9.09 -0.88
CA GLY A 201 -12.76 -8.26 -0.20
C GLY A 201 -13.62 -9.03 0.81
N ASP A 202 -13.92 -10.30 0.54
CA ASP A 202 -14.69 -11.16 1.47
C ASP A 202 -13.91 -11.36 2.78
N SER A 203 -12.59 -11.52 2.69
CA SER A 203 -11.72 -11.72 3.86
C SER A 203 -11.60 -10.45 4.70
N ILE A 204 -11.57 -9.28 4.05
CA ILE A 204 -11.61 -7.97 4.71
C ILE A 204 -12.93 -7.79 5.45
N ALA A 205 -14.05 -8.10 4.80
CA ALA A 205 -15.37 -8.02 5.42
C ALA A 205 -15.48 -8.96 6.64
N LEU A 206 -14.92 -10.17 6.56
CA LEU A 206 -14.85 -11.09 7.71
C LEU A 206 -14.02 -10.53 8.87
N ALA A 207 -12.89 -9.88 8.58
CA ALA A 207 -12.06 -9.24 9.61
C ALA A 207 -12.82 -8.09 10.29
N ILE A 208 -13.47 -7.22 9.52
CA ILE A 208 -14.23 -6.09 10.05
C ILE A 208 -15.45 -6.57 10.85
N ARG A 209 -16.12 -7.66 10.43
CA ARG A 209 -17.21 -8.30 11.21
C ARG A 209 -16.76 -8.69 12.62
N SER A 210 -15.51 -9.12 12.80
CA SER A 210 -15.00 -9.51 14.11
C SER A 210 -14.91 -8.35 15.11
N LEU A 211 -14.97 -7.11 14.62
CA LEU A 211 -14.92 -5.89 15.44
C LEU A 211 -16.30 -5.31 15.75
N LEU A 212 -17.37 -5.85 15.17
CA LEU A 212 -18.72 -5.34 15.39
C LEU A 212 -19.26 -5.82 16.74
N ARG A 213 -19.94 -4.91 17.43
CA ARG A 213 -20.70 -5.24 18.65
C ARG A 213 -21.85 -6.20 18.37
N ASP A 214 -22.54 -6.00 17.24
CA ASP A 214 -23.57 -6.89 16.72
C ASP A 214 -23.26 -7.21 15.24
N PRO A 215 -22.94 -8.48 14.91
CA PRO A 215 -22.62 -8.90 13.53
C PRO A 215 -23.73 -8.63 12.50
N SER A 216 -24.99 -8.46 12.93
CA SER A 216 -26.11 -8.16 12.04
C SER A 216 -26.09 -6.73 11.49
N LEU A 217 -25.34 -5.82 12.12
CA LEU A 217 -25.22 -4.42 11.71
C LEU A 217 -24.63 -4.26 10.31
N ILE A 218 -23.81 -5.21 9.84
CA ILE A 218 -23.27 -5.15 8.48
C ILE A 218 -24.36 -5.24 7.40
N GLN A 219 -25.44 -6.01 7.62
CA GLN A 219 -26.53 -6.11 6.64
C GLN A 219 -27.43 -4.87 6.63
N GLN A 220 -27.44 -4.11 7.73
CA GLN A 220 -28.26 -2.91 7.88
C GLN A 220 -27.56 -1.65 7.38
N HIS A 221 -26.22 -1.62 7.49
CA HIS A 221 -25.41 -0.44 7.19
C HIS A 221 -24.53 -0.59 5.95
N ALA A 222 -24.13 -1.80 5.54
CA ALA A 222 -23.24 -1.97 4.38
C ALA A 222 -23.97 -2.46 3.13
N ARG A 223 -23.79 -1.76 2.01
CA ARG A 223 -24.14 -2.29 0.69
C ARG A 223 -22.96 -3.14 0.23
N LEU A 224 -23.04 -4.45 0.45
CA LEU A 224 -22.13 -5.43 -0.14
C LEU A 224 -22.41 -5.59 -1.64
#